data_AF-A0A945ZKB0-F1
#
_entry.id   AF-A0A945ZKB0-F1
#
_cell.length_a   1.000
_cell.length_b   1.000
_cell.length_c   1.000
_cell.angle_alpha   90.00
_cell.angle_beta   90.00
_cell.angle_gamma   90.00
#
_symmetry.space_group_name_H-M   'P 1'
#
loop_
_entity.id
_entity.type
_entity.pdbx_description
1 polymer ?
#
loop_
_entity_poly.entity_id
_entity_poly.type
_entity_poly.pdbx_seq_one_letter_code
_entity_poly.pdbx_strand_id
1 'polypeptide(L)'
;GKLRRLANAFASISTSSSSVCVSTSSCTSLPIPDGAIDYVFTDPPFGDNFPYAELNYLVESWHGLFSELSMDAIVDRGKKNKEAQKTLSDYQSVMSRCFAEYFRVLKPGRWMTVVFSNSKNVVWHAIQEALGDAGFVVADVRTLDKQQRSFRQVTSAAVKQDLVISAYKPTSTLLESFELGASTEANAWAFISEHLSNVPVFVEIGGKTQIVVERTAQMLFDRMVGFHVQRGLAVPISSSEFLVGLAERFPPRDDMYFLHEQIPEYDRRRLKAQEVAQLSLFVTDEASAIQWVRQELRAKPSRFEDLQPTFMRELTAWADYEEEIELSDILKQNFLCYCGDGEVPSQIHGYLSTNFKDCRNLSKDDPALIARALERWYVPDPRREADLERVRHLALMKEFEEHRTSKGKLKLVRTESLRAGFKECWQRQDYKTIVVVAERVKESIIQEDTALLMYYDNASMLVGD
;
A
#
# COMPACT_ATOMS: atom_id res chain seq x y z
N GLY A 1 3.91 -4.20 -48.15
CA GLY A 1 4.47 -3.04 -47.44
C GLY A 1 3.66 -2.74 -46.18
N LYS A 2 4.26 -2.01 -45.21
CA LYS A 2 3.64 -1.62 -43.92
C LYS A 2 2.23 -1.03 -44.08
N LEU A 3 2.03 -0.19 -45.09
CA LEU A 3 0.74 0.43 -45.44
C LEU A 3 -0.37 -0.59 -45.69
N ARG A 4 -0.08 -1.66 -46.44
CA ARG A 4 -1.06 -2.72 -46.78
C ARG A 4 -1.45 -3.56 -45.55
N ARG A 5 -0.52 -3.73 -44.60
CA ARG A 5 -0.79 -4.41 -43.33
C ARG A 5 -1.63 -3.55 -42.38
N LEU A 6 -1.35 -2.24 -42.29
CA LEU A 6 -2.16 -1.30 -41.52
C LEU A 6 -3.57 -1.21 -42.11
N ALA A 7 -3.69 -1.04 -43.43
CA ALA A 7 -4.99 -1.01 -44.09
C ALA A 7 -5.81 -2.27 -43.82
N ASN A 8 -5.22 -3.47 -43.91
CA ASN A 8 -5.92 -4.71 -43.59
C ASN A 8 -6.27 -4.84 -42.10
N ALA A 9 -5.41 -4.37 -41.18
CA ALA A 9 -5.67 -4.42 -39.74
C ALA A 9 -6.79 -3.46 -39.31
N PHE A 10 -6.91 -2.30 -39.97
CA PHE A 10 -7.96 -1.32 -39.70
C PHE A 10 -9.22 -1.52 -40.56
N ALA A 11 -9.17 -2.33 -41.63
CA ALA A 11 -10.31 -2.62 -42.50
C ALA A 11 -11.47 -3.34 -41.78
N SER A 12 -11.18 -4.10 -40.72
CA SER A 12 -12.22 -4.76 -39.90
C SER A 12 -12.85 -3.84 -38.85
N ILE A 13 -12.30 -2.64 -38.65
CA ILE A 13 -12.83 -1.66 -37.71
C ILE A 13 -13.80 -0.76 -38.49
N SER A 14 -15.08 -1.14 -38.51
CA SER A 14 -16.13 -0.27 -39.01
C SER A 14 -16.36 0.87 -38.02
N THR A 15 -15.77 2.04 -38.27
CA THR A 15 -16.06 3.24 -37.50
C THR A 15 -17.39 3.82 -37.98
N SER A 16 -18.42 3.81 -37.13
CA SER A 16 -19.59 4.67 -37.35
C SER A 16 -19.13 6.12 -37.21
N SER A 17 -19.27 6.91 -38.27
CA SER A 17 -18.81 8.30 -38.37
C SER A 17 -19.52 9.29 -37.43
N SER A 18 -20.36 8.80 -36.51
CA SER A 18 -21.22 9.61 -35.64
C SER A 18 -20.75 9.65 -34.17
N SER A 19 -19.69 8.95 -33.77
CA SER A 19 -19.31 8.82 -32.35
C SER A 19 -17.83 9.06 -32.02
N VAL A 20 -16.99 9.41 -33.00
CA VAL A 20 -15.55 9.64 -32.77
C VAL A 20 -15.13 10.96 -33.41
N CYS A 21 -14.53 11.84 -32.60
CA CYS A 21 -13.92 13.09 -33.05
C CYS A 21 -12.42 13.03 -32.80
N VAL A 22 -11.62 13.46 -33.78
CA VAL A 22 -10.16 13.57 -33.66
C VAL A 22 -9.78 14.99 -34.03
N SER A 23 -9.06 15.67 -33.14
CA SER A 23 -8.54 17.01 -33.36
C SER A 23 -7.05 17.09 -33.07
N THR A 24 -6.39 18.06 -33.70
CA THR A 24 -5.01 18.44 -33.41
C THR A 24 -5.02 19.83 -32.79
N SER A 25 -5.03 19.89 -31.45
CA SER A 25 -5.08 21.14 -30.69
C SER A 25 -4.24 21.00 -29.43
N SER A 26 -3.75 22.12 -28.89
CA SER A 26 -3.05 22.11 -27.60
C SER A 26 -4.02 21.74 -26.47
N CYS A 27 -3.60 20.89 -25.53
CA CYS A 27 -4.37 20.62 -24.32
C CYS A 27 -4.43 21.84 -23.37
N THR A 28 -3.65 22.90 -23.61
CA THR A 28 -3.75 24.16 -22.87
C THR A 28 -4.91 25.04 -23.34
N SER A 29 -5.59 24.70 -24.45
CA SER A 29 -6.80 25.37 -24.92
C SER A 29 -7.59 24.43 -25.82
N LEU A 30 -8.62 23.81 -25.25
CA LEU A 30 -9.46 22.84 -25.94
C LEU A 30 -10.67 23.55 -26.59
N PRO A 31 -10.95 23.33 -27.88
CA PRO A 31 -12.13 23.89 -28.56
C PRO A 31 -13.40 23.08 -28.21
N ILE A 32 -13.61 22.84 -26.92
CA ILE A 32 -14.70 22.05 -26.35
C ILE A 32 -15.45 22.95 -25.36
N PRO A 33 -16.80 22.97 -25.37
CA PRO A 33 -17.57 23.73 -24.40
C PRO A 33 -17.33 23.27 -22.96
N ASP A 34 -17.61 24.16 -22.01
CA ASP A 34 -17.56 23.88 -20.58
C ASP A 34 -18.53 22.74 -20.23
N GLY A 35 -18.11 21.83 -19.35
CA GLY A 35 -18.97 20.74 -18.87
C GLY A 35 -19.53 19.82 -19.98
N ALA A 36 -18.81 19.64 -21.08
CA ALA A 36 -19.23 18.77 -22.18
C ALA A 36 -18.77 17.31 -22.00
N ILE A 37 -17.68 17.08 -21.27
CA ILE A 37 -16.99 15.78 -21.18
C ILE A 37 -17.39 15.01 -19.93
N ASP A 38 -17.65 13.70 -20.07
CA ASP A 38 -18.02 12.81 -18.96
C ASP A 38 -16.83 12.09 -18.30
N TYR A 39 -15.70 11.98 -18.99
CA TYR A 39 -14.50 11.33 -18.47
C TYR A 39 -13.27 11.79 -19.26
N VAL A 40 -12.15 12.00 -18.57
CA VAL A 40 -10.86 12.33 -19.20
C VAL A 40 -9.85 11.23 -18.91
N PHE A 41 -9.16 10.76 -19.94
CA PHE A 41 -7.99 9.90 -19.81
C PHE A 41 -6.81 10.60 -20.48
N THR A 42 -5.71 10.76 -19.75
CA THR A 42 -4.54 11.51 -20.25
C THR A 42 -3.22 10.84 -19.85
N ASP A 43 -2.25 10.92 -20.75
CA ASP A 43 -0.87 10.43 -20.59
C ASP A 43 0.07 11.60 -20.97
N PRO A 44 0.33 12.54 -20.03
CA PRO A 44 1.09 13.75 -20.31
C PRO A 44 2.58 13.44 -20.56
N PRO A 45 3.29 14.31 -21.29
CA PRO A 45 4.68 14.10 -21.64
C PRO A 45 5.60 14.01 -20.41
N PHE A 46 6.61 13.17 -20.51
CA PHE A 46 7.50 12.84 -19.40
C PHE A 46 8.60 13.90 -19.23
N GLY A 47 8.33 14.96 -18.46
CA GLY A 47 9.28 15.98 -18.01
C GLY A 47 10.68 15.93 -18.66
N ASP A 48 11.62 15.18 -18.07
CA ASP A 48 13.05 15.17 -18.44
C ASP A 48 13.50 13.98 -19.34
N ASN A 49 12.59 13.21 -19.96
CA ASN A 49 12.98 11.94 -20.59
C ASN A 49 13.37 12.05 -22.07
N PHE A 50 12.68 12.84 -22.90
CA PHE A 50 13.02 13.01 -24.33
C PHE A 50 12.55 14.36 -24.87
N PRO A 51 13.40 15.13 -25.59
CA PRO A 51 12.97 16.30 -26.33
C PRO A 51 12.27 15.85 -27.63
N TYR A 52 10.95 15.61 -27.56
CA TYR A 52 10.18 15.06 -28.68
C TYR A 52 10.27 15.89 -29.96
N ALA A 53 10.25 17.22 -29.82
CA ALA A 53 10.35 18.11 -30.97
C ALA A 53 11.73 18.04 -31.66
N GLU A 54 12.82 17.85 -30.89
CA GLU A 54 14.16 17.68 -31.47
C GLU A 54 14.27 16.40 -32.31
N LEU A 55 13.56 15.34 -31.93
CA LEU A 55 13.51 14.09 -32.72
C LEU A 55 12.85 14.30 -34.09
N ASN A 56 11.98 15.30 -34.21
CA ASN A 56 11.26 15.60 -35.45
C ASN A 56 12.04 16.58 -36.35
N TYR A 57 13.16 17.13 -35.88
CA TYR A 57 13.91 18.20 -36.56
C TYR A 57 14.28 17.87 -38.01
N LEU A 58 14.72 16.63 -38.29
CA LEU A 58 15.10 16.22 -39.66
C LEU A 58 13.90 16.23 -40.62
N VAL A 59 12.75 15.72 -40.15
CA VAL A 59 11.52 15.65 -40.95
C VAL A 59 10.95 17.05 -41.16
N GLU A 60 10.92 17.86 -40.11
CA GLU A 60 10.51 19.27 -40.13
C GLU A 60 11.34 20.10 -41.10
N SER A 61 12.67 19.90 -41.10
CA SER A 61 13.60 20.58 -42.02
C SER A 61 13.32 20.24 -43.49
N TRP A 62 12.94 19.00 -43.81
CA TRP A 62 12.56 18.62 -45.17
C TRP A 62 11.23 19.21 -45.62
N HIS A 63 10.30 19.43 -44.69
CA HIS A 63 9.01 20.04 -44.98
C HIS A 63 9.02 21.57 -44.89
N GLY A 64 10.09 22.18 -44.36
CA GLY A 64 10.18 23.62 -44.13
C GLY A 64 9.20 24.13 -43.06
N LEU A 65 8.76 23.25 -42.16
CA LEU A 65 7.79 23.52 -41.10
C LEU A 65 8.42 23.16 -39.77
N PHE A 66 8.55 24.13 -38.86
CA PHE A 66 9.18 23.94 -37.55
C PHE A 66 8.14 24.01 -36.43
N SER A 67 8.25 23.12 -35.45
CA SER A 67 7.39 23.10 -34.26
C SER A 67 7.61 24.31 -33.36
N GLU A 68 6.53 24.87 -32.81
CA GLU A 68 6.58 25.94 -31.81
C GLU A 68 6.95 25.35 -30.44
N LEU A 69 8.14 25.70 -29.95
CA LEU A 69 8.71 25.07 -28.75
C LEU A 69 8.36 25.80 -27.46
N SER A 70 7.81 27.01 -27.46
CA SER A 70 7.62 27.82 -26.24
C SER A 70 6.75 27.14 -25.17
N MET A 71 5.67 26.46 -25.56
CA MET A 71 4.68 25.85 -24.65
C MET A 71 4.79 24.32 -24.51
N ASP A 72 5.91 23.73 -24.93
CA ASP A 72 6.13 22.28 -24.81
C ASP A 72 6.38 21.85 -23.34
N ALA A 73 5.72 20.79 -22.88
CA ALA A 73 5.78 20.32 -21.49
C ALA A 73 6.96 19.35 -21.27
N ILE A 74 8.17 19.84 -21.51
CA ILE A 74 9.44 19.09 -21.37
C ILE A 74 10.42 19.94 -20.57
N VAL A 75 11.17 19.31 -19.67
CA VAL A 75 12.26 19.93 -18.91
C VAL A 75 13.54 19.76 -19.71
N ASP A 76 14.19 20.86 -20.08
CA ASP A 76 15.45 20.83 -20.84
C ASP A 76 16.65 20.98 -19.88
N ARG A 77 17.64 20.09 -20.00
CA ARG A 77 18.89 20.10 -19.22
C ARG A 77 20.14 20.39 -20.05
N GLY A 78 20.00 20.75 -21.32
CA GLY A 78 21.10 20.96 -22.26
C GLY A 78 22.04 22.11 -21.85
N LYS A 79 23.33 21.81 -21.59
CA LYS A 79 24.32 22.75 -21.03
C LYS A 79 24.58 24.06 -21.80
N LYS A 80 24.04 24.26 -23.01
CA LYS A 80 24.46 25.33 -23.93
C LYS A 80 23.65 26.64 -23.87
N ASN A 81 22.50 26.70 -23.20
CA ASN A 81 21.74 27.96 -23.00
C ASN A 81 20.91 27.90 -21.71
N LYS A 82 21.56 28.05 -20.54
CA LYS A 82 20.91 27.95 -19.22
C LYS A 82 19.72 28.90 -19.04
N GLU A 83 19.74 30.07 -19.67
CA GLU A 83 18.68 31.10 -19.54
C GLU A 83 17.41 30.77 -20.35
N ALA A 84 17.50 29.88 -21.34
CA ALA A 84 16.37 29.44 -22.17
C ALA A 84 15.88 28.03 -21.79
N GLN A 85 16.42 27.44 -20.72
CA GLN A 85 16.04 26.10 -20.28
C GLN A 85 14.69 26.11 -19.59
N LYS A 86 13.82 25.18 -20.01
CA LYS A 86 12.58 24.91 -19.30
C LYS A 86 12.87 24.24 -17.98
N THR A 87 12.46 24.91 -16.92
CA THR A 87 12.57 24.46 -15.56
C THR A 87 11.41 23.52 -15.19
N LEU A 88 11.51 22.90 -14.02
CA LEU A 88 10.37 22.17 -13.47
C LEU A 88 9.16 23.08 -13.21
N SER A 89 9.39 24.36 -12.89
CA SER A 89 8.32 25.34 -12.69
C SER A 89 7.58 25.64 -13.99
N ASP A 90 8.30 25.72 -15.11
CA ASP A 90 7.68 25.88 -16.44
C ASP A 90 6.83 24.66 -16.80
N TYR A 91 7.36 23.46 -16.56
CA TYR A 91 6.60 22.21 -16.72
C TYR A 91 5.33 22.20 -15.87
N GLN A 92 5.45 22.55 -14.58
CA GLN A 92 4.31 22.64 -13.68
C GLN A 92 3.28 23.65 -14.17
N SER A 93 3.71 24.84 -14.61
CA SER A 93 2.82 25.87 -15.14
C SER A 93 2.03 25.38 -16.37
N VAL A 94 2.70 24.71 -17.32
CA VAL A 94 2.02 24.15 -18.51
C VAL A 94 1.03 23.06 -18.09
N MET A 95 1.44 22.16 -17.19
CA MET A 95 0.57 21.09 -16.67
C MET A 95 -0.65 21.65 -15.95
N SER A 96 -0.48 22.67 -15.09
CA SER A 96 -1.60 23.35 -14.42
C SER A 96 -2.59 23.95 -15.41
N ARG A 97 -2.10 24.53 -16.53
CA ARG A 97 -2.98 25.06 -17.59
C ARG A 97 -3.73 23.95 -18.32
N CYS A 98 -3.08 22.81 -18.60
CA CYS A 98 -3.76 21.66 -19.19
C CYS A 98 -4.83 21.09 -18.25
N PHE A 99 -4.52 20.94 -16.96
CA PHE A 99 -5.49 20.45 -15.98
C PHE A 99 -6.63 21.45 -15.76
N ALA A 100 -6.38 22.76 -15.78
CA ALA A 100 -7.44 23.77 -15.72
C ALA A 100 -8.41 23.65 -16.91
N GLU A 101 -7.89 23.42 -18.12
CA GLU A 101 -8.74 23.16 -19.29
C GLU A 101 -9.52 21.85 -19.16
N TYR A 102 -8.90 20.79 -18.65
CA TYR A 102 -9.61 19.53 -18.36
C TYR A 102 -10.71 19.74 -17.33
N PHE A 103 -10.45 20.53 -16.28
CA PHE A 103 -11.44 20.87 -15.27
C PHE A 103 -12.60 21.67 -15.87
N ARG A 104 -12.33 22.62 -16.77
CA ARG A 104 -13.36 23.42 -17.47
C ARG A 104 -14.29 22.53 -18.31
N VAL A 105 -13.73 21.67 -19.15
CA VAL A 105 -14.52 20.84 -20.09
C VAL A 105 -15.20 19.65 -19.42
N LEU A 106 -14.70 19.19 -18.28
CA LEU A 106 -15.27 18.06 -17.54
C LEU A 106 -16.53 18.48 -16.77
N LYS A 107 -17.57 17.66 -16.84
CA LYS A 107 -18.80 17.85 -16.06
C LYS A 107 -18.51 17.75 -14.55
N PRO A 108 -19.24 18.49 -13.68
CA PRO A 108 -19.14 18.31 -12.24
C PRO A 108 -19.43 16.86 -11.80
N GLY A 109 -18.72 16.37 -10.79
CA GLY A 109 -18.86 14.99 -10.28
C GLY A 109 -18.30 13.90 -11.19
N ARG A 110 -17.51 14.25 -12.21
CA ARG A 110 -16.91 13.29 -13.15
C ARG A 110 -15.42 13.09 -12.90
N TRP A 111 -14.90 12.01 -13.48
CA TRP A 111 -13.58 11.49 -13.20
C TRP A 111 -12.58 11.77 -14.32
N MET A 112 -11.32 11.80 -13.92
CA MET A 112 -10.16 11.82 -14.78
C MET A 112 -9.15 10.77 -14.31
N THR A 113 -8.47 10.14 -15.26
CA THR A 113 -7.31 9.30 -14.98
C THR A 113 -6.08 9.84 -15.70
N VAL A 114 -5.02 10.06 -14.93
CA VAL A 114 -3.70 10.46 -15.41
C VAL A 114 -2.76 9.28 -15.29
N VAL A 115 -2.22 8.81 -16.40
CA VAL A 115 -1.17 7.79 -16.41
C VAL A 115 0.17 8.49 -16.51
N PHE A 116 1.09 8.19 -15.60
CA PHE A 116 2.36 8.90 -15.53
C PHE A 116 3.50 7.99 -15.04
N SER A 117 4.64 8.02 -15.72
CA SER A 117 5.80 7.19 -15.40
C SER A 117 7.05 8.04 -15.20
N ASN A 118 7.43 8.30 -13.95
CA ASN A 118 8.66 9.00 -13.66
C ASN A 118 9.27 8.54 -12.34
N SER A 119 10.58 8.32 -12.35
CA SER A 119 11.34 7.89 -11.17
C SER A 119 11.71 9.03 -10.22
N LYS A 120 11.31 10.28 -10.50
CA LYS A 120 11.65 11.46 -9.69
C LYS A 120 10.44 11.96 -8.91
N ASN A 121 10.52 11.88 -7.57
CA ASN A 121 9.50 12.40 -6.65
C ASN A 121 9.17 13.89 -6.88
N VAL A 122 10.14 14.69 -7.32
CA VAL A 122 9.92 16.13 -7.55
C VAL A 122 8.91 16.37 -8.68
N VAL A 123 8.93 15.55 -9.74
CA VAL A 123 7.98 15.68 -10.85
C VAL A 123 6.59 15.16 -10.45
N TRP A 124 6.56 14.15 -9.59
CA TRP A 124 5.32 13.66 -8.98
C TRP A 124 4.62 14.75 -8.17
N HIS A 125 5.35 15.41 -7.26
CA HIS A 125 4.80 16.51 -6.47
C HIS A 125 4.28 17.66 -7.35
N ALA A 126 5.01 18.02 -8.41
CA ALA A 126 4.57 19.05 -9.35
C ALA A 126 3.23 18.71 -10.04
N ILE A 127 2.99 17.44 -10.39
CA ILE A 127 1.72 17.00 -10.98
C ILE A 127 0.59 17.03 -9.94
N GLN A 128 0.84 16.57 -8.71
CA GLN A 128 -0.17 16.63 -7.65
C GLN A 128 -0.58 18.07 -7.32
N GLU A 129 0.39 18.98 -7.26
CA GLU A 129 0.14 20.40 -7.05
C GLU A 129 -0.65 20.99 -8.22
N ALA A 130 -0.24 20.71 -9.47
CA ALA A 130 -0.96 21.16 -10.66
C ALA A 130 -2.41 20.65 -10.75
N LEU A 131 -2.67 19.41 -10.30
CA LEU A 131 -4.03 18.86 -10.21
C LEU A 131 -4.86 19.58 -9.13
N GLY A 132 -4.26 19.82 -7.97
CA GLY A 132 -4.90 20.52 -6.85
C GLY A 132 -5.23 21.97 -7.21
N ASP A 133 -4.28 22.70 -7.80
CA ASP A 133 -4.45 24.07 -8.28
C ASP A 133 -5.57 24.20 -9.32
N ALA A 134 -5.70 23.19 -10.20
CA ALA A 134 -6.79 23.12 -11.17
C ALA A 134 -8.16 22.80 -10.53
N GLY A 135 -8.19 22.38 -9.26
CA GLY A 135 -9.39 22.10 -8.49
C GLY A 135 -9.80 20.62 -8.42
N PHE A 136 -9.01 19.70 -8.99
CA PHE A 136 -9.28 18.27 -8.89
C PHE A 136 -9.00 17.73 -7.48
N VAL A 137 -9.74 16.69 -7.10
CA VAL A 137 -9.48 15.93 -5.88
C VAL A 137 -8.89 14.58 -6.28
N VAL A 138 -7.68 14.28 -5.78
CA VAL A 138 -7.04 12.98 -6.00
C VAL A 138 -7.68 11.96 -5.07
N ALA A 139 -8.28 10.92 -5.65
CA ALA A 139 -8.99 9.87 -4.91
C ALA A 139 -8.16 8.60 -4.72
N ASP A 140 -7.30 8.26 -5.68
CA ASP A 140 -6.48 7.05 -5.59
C ASP A 140 -5.21 7.20 -6.45
N VAL A 141 -4.12 6.60 -5.99
CA VAL A 141 -2.85 6.53 -6.72
C VAL A 141 -2.38 5.09 -6.68
N ARG A 142 -2.39 4.43 -7.83
CA ARG A 142 -1.93 3.04 -7.96
C ARG A 142 -0.69 2.93 -8.82
N THR A 143 0.11 1.91 -8.54
CA THR A 143 1.19 1.48 -9.44
C THR A 143 0.67 0.44 -10.43
N LEU A 144 0.99 0.62 -11.70
CA LEU A 144 0.66 -0.29 -12.79
C LEU A 144 1.92 -1.10 -13.14
N ASP A 145 1.89 -2.39 -12.84
CA ASP A 145 2.98 -3.31 -13.15
C ASP A 145 2.85 -3.83 -14.59
N LYS A 146 3.75 -3.36 -15.46
CA LYS A 146 3.87 -3.86 -16.83
C LYS A 146 4.59 -5.21 -16.78
N GLN A 147 3.80 -6.30 -16.75
CA GLN A 147 4.33 -7.68 -16.75
C GLN A 147 5.35 -7.96 -17.86
N GLN A 148 5.32 -7.22 -18.97
CA GLN A 148 6.33 -7.28 -20.04
C GLN A 148 7.19 -6.00 -20.06
N ARG A 149 8.43 -6.10 -19.57
CA ARG A 149 9.40 -5.00 -19.55
C ARG A 149 9.99 -4.77 -20.95
N SER A 150 10.10 -3.50 -21.37
CA SER A 150 10.75 -3.15 -22.63
C SER A 150 12.27 -3.38 -22.55
N PHE A 151 12.93 -3.63 -23.70
CA PHE A 151 14.37 -3.91 -23.78
C PHE A 151 15.27 -2.85 -23.10
N ARG A 152 14.81 -1.58 -23.03
CA ARG A 152 15.51 -0.48 -22.35
C ARG A 152 15.36 -0.48 -20.81
N GLN A 153 14.36 -1.18 -20.27
CA GLN A 153 14.13 -1.27 -18.82
C GLN A 153 14.99 -2.35 -18.15
N VAL A 154 15.58 -3.27 -18.93
CA VAL A 154 16.43 -4.35 -18.39
C VAL A 154 17.81 -3.81 -17.93
N THR A 155 18.26 -2.67 -18.45
CA THR A 155 19.60 -2.11 -18.19
C THR A 155 19.65 -1.00 -17.14
N SER A 156 18.52 -0.47 -16.66
CA SER A 156 18.51 0.61 -15.65
C SER A 156 17.99 0.12 -14.31
N ALA A 157 18.80 0.20 -13.25
CA ALA A 157 18.46 -0.20 -11.87
C ALA A 157 17.38 0.67 -11.17
N ALA A 158 16.72 1.57 -11.91
CA ALA A 158 15.66 2.42 -11.38
C ALA A 158 14.31 1.69 -11.48
N VAL A 159 13.65 1.50 -10.33
CA VAL A 159 12.25 1.10 -10.26
C VAL A 159 11.42 2.15 -11.02
N LYS A 160 10.90 1.78 -12.19
CA LYS A 160 10.05 2.61 -13.04
C LYS A 160 8.68 1.94 -13.09
N GLN A 161 7.92 2.10 -12.02
CA GLN A 161 6.50 1.72 -12.00
C GLN A 161 5.69 2.90 -12.55
N ASP A 162 4.75 2.59 -13.44
CA ASP A 162 3.84 3.62 -13.94
C ASP A 162 2.80 3.90 -12.86
N LEU A 163 2.60 5.16 -12.52
CA LEU A 163 1.57 5.60 -11.61
C LEU A 163 0.30 5.90 -12.40
N VAL A 164 -0.83 5.46 -11.85
CA VAL A 164 -2.16 5.77 -12.34
C VAL A 164 -2.84 6.59 -11.25
N ILE A 165 -3.06 7.86 -11.55
CA ILE A 165 -3.72 8.81 -10.67
C ILE A 165 -5.20 8.86 -11.07
N SER A 166 -6.08 8.54 -10.15
CA SER A 166 -7.52 8.74 -10.31
C SER A 166 -7.92 10.00 -9.55
N ALA A 167 -8.44 10.98 -10.28
CA ALA A 167 -8.91 12.24 -9.71
C ALA A 167 -10.34 12.52 -10.16
N TYR A 168 -11.09 13.29 -9.40
CA TYR A 168 -12.44 13.71 -9.78
C TYR A 168 -12.62 15.21 -9.63
N LYS A 169 -13.52 15.76 -10.45
CA LYS A 169 -14.03 17.12 -10.30
C LYS A 169 -15.18 17.09 -9.29
N PRO A 170 -15.13 17.90 -8.22
CA PRO A 170 -16.23 17.98 -7.27
C PRO A 170 -17.57 18.34 -7.92
N THR A 171 -18.67 18.00 -7.24
CA THR A 171 -20.02 18.40 -7.65
C THR A 171 -20.18 19.92 -7.62
N SER A 172 -21.07 20.46 -8.47
CA SER A 172 -21.36 21.90 -8.48
C SER A 172 -21.88 22.38 -7.14
N THR A 173 -22.71 21.58 -6.48
CA THR A 173 -23.23 21.84 -5.13
C THR A 173 -22.12 22.03 -4.10
N LEU A 174 -21.07 21.20 -4.16
CA LEU A 174 -19.93 21.35 -3.27
C LEU A 174 -19.03 22.52 -3.68
N LEU A 175 -18.89 22.82 -4.97
CA LEU A 175 -18.10 23.99 -5.39
C LEU A 175 -18.78 25.31 -4.96
N GLU A 176 -20.08 25.45 -5.20
CA GLU A 176 -20.88 26.63 -4.84
C GLU A 176 -20.87 26.91 -3.32
N SER A 177 -20.86 25.86 -2.49
CA SER A 177 -20.86 26.03 -1.03
C SER A 177 -19.54 26.59 -0.50
N PHE A 178 -18.45 26.49 -1.27
CA PHE A 178 -17.12 27.03 -0.93
C PHE A 178 -16.84 28.38 -1.63
N GLU A 179 -17.52 28.69 -2.75
CA GLU A 179 -17.39 29.99 -3.44
C GLU A 179 -17.91 31.18 -2.61
N LEU A 180 -18.82 30.94 -1.65
CA LEU A 180 -19.31 31.97 -0.72
C LEU A 180 -18.26 32.41 0.33
N GLY A 181 -17.01 31.93 0.23
CA GLY A 181 -15.90 32.32 1.10
C GLY A 181 -15.99 31.81 2.54
N ALA A 182 -16.99 30.97 2.83
CA ALA A 182 -17.26 30.46 4.17
C ALA A 182 -16.59 29.08 4.36
N SER A 183 -15.46 29.04 5.05
CA SER A 183 -14.94 27.78 5.60
C SER A 183 -15.73 27.44 6.87
N THR A 184 -16.72 26.58 6.73
CA THR A 184 -17.58 26.14 7.83
C THR A 184 -17.38 24.66 8.10
N GLU A 185 -17.68 24.22 9.31
CA GLU A 185 -17.65 22.80 9.64
C GLU A 185 -18.59 21.99 8.74
N ALA A 186 -19.75 22.54 8.39
CA ALA A 186 -20.72 21.92 7.49
C ALA A 186 -20.10 21.62 6.10
N ASN A 187 -19.33 22.56 5.56
CA ASN A 187 -18.63 22.39 4.28
C ASN A 187 -17.55 21.30 4.35
N ALA A 188 -16.81 21.23 5.46
CA ALA A 188 -15.83 20.15 5.67
C ALA A 188 -16.51 18.76 5.69
N TRP A 189 -17.64 18.61 6.37
CA TRP A 189 -18.40 17.35 6.39
C TRP A 189 -19.07 17.01 5.06
N ALA A 190 -19.51 18.03 4.30
CA ALA A 190 -20.02 17.85 2.95
C ALA A 190 -18.92 17.30 2.01
N PHE A 191 -17.70 17.85 2.12
CA PHE A 191 -16.54 17.34 1.38
C PHE A 191 -16.23 15.88 1.74
N ILE A 192 -16.19 15.52 3.04
CA ILE A 192 -15.94 14.13 3.45
C ILE A 192 -17.02 13.18 2.91
N SER A 193 -18.29 13.59 2.95
CA SER A 193 -19.40 12.78 2.44
C SER A 193 -19.26 12.52 0.93
N GLU A 194 -18.92 13.56 0.16
CA GLU A 194 -18.68 13.44 -1.28
C GLU A 194 -17.39 12.65 -1.58
N HIS A 195 -16.35 12.79 -0.76
CA HIS A 195 -15.15 12.00 -0.94
C HIS A 195 -15.46 10.51 -0.72
N LEU A 196 -16.12 10.15 0.39
CA LEU A 196 -16.53 8.77 0.69
C LEU A 196 -17.48 8.16 -0.34
N SER A 197 -18.29 8.97 -1.05
CA SER A 197 -19.13 8.47 -2.15
C SER A 197 -18.31 8.13 -3.39
N ASN A 198 -17.17 8.81 -3.59
CA ASN A 198 -16.28 8.61 -4.73
C ASN A 198 -15.24 7.50 -4.51
N VAL A 199 -14.82 7.20 -3.27
CA VAL A 199 -13.81 6.16 -3.03
C VAL A 199 -14.42 4.74 -3.05
N PRO A 200 -13.70 3.71 -3.54
CA PRO A 200 -14.22 2.34 -3.59
C PRO A 200 -14.70 1.83 -2.24
N VAL A 201 -15.89 1.22 -2.19
CA VAL A 201 -16.47 0.64 -0.96
C VAL A 201 -15.71 -0.62 -0.53
N PHE A 202 -15.24 -1.43 -1.48
CA PHE A 202 -14.60 -2.71 -1.19
C PHE A 202 -13.56 -3.04 -2.26
N VAL A 203 -12.37 -3.47 -1.84
CA VAL A 203 -11.30 -3.92 -2.73
C VAL A 203 -10.88 -5.34 -2.31
N GLU A 204 -10.87 -6.24 -3.29
CA GLU A 204 -10.48 -7.63 -3.12
C GLU A 204 -9.28 -7.94 -4.02
N ILE A 205 -8.22 -8.49 -3.43
CA ILE A 205 -7.06 -8.99 -4.19
C ILE A 205 -6.76 -10.40 -3.70
N GLY A 206 -6.84 -11.38 -4.61
CA GLY A 206 -6.56 -12.79 -4.31
C GLY A 206 -7.48 -13.38 -3.22
N GLY A 207 -8.78 -13.05 -3.24
CA GLY A 207 -9.75 -13.59 -2.25
C GLY A 207 -9.69 -12.93 -0.86
N LYS A 208 -8.79 -11.96 -0.65
CA LYS A 208 -8.65 -11.26 0.64
C LYS A 208 -9.14 -9.82 0.53
N THR A 209 -9.92 -9.40 1.52
CA THR A 209 -10.33 -8.00 1.70
C THR A 209 -9.11 -7.14 2.04
N GLN A 210 -8.88 -6.07 1.29
CA GLN A 210 -7.86 -5.07 1.61
C GLN A 210 -8.46 -3.82 2.25
N ILE A 211 -7.69 -3.19 3.14
CA ILE A 211 -8.02 -1.89 3.71
C ILE A 211 -7.87 -0.83 2.62
N VAL A 212 -8.93 -0.06 2.41
CA VAL A 212 -8.91 1.11 1.54
C VAL A 212 -8.37 2.28 2.34
N VAL A 213 -7.08 2.60 2.14
CA VAL A 213 -6.37 3.65 2.90
C VAL A 213 -7.12 4.99 2.87
N GLU A 214 -7.74 5.33 1.74
CA GLU A 214 -8.51 6.57 1.53
C GLU A 214 -9.79 6.66 2.38
N ARG A 215 -10.23 5.56 3.00
CA ARG A 215 -11.35 5.53 3.96
C ARG A 215 -10.91 5.58 5.42
N THR A 216 -9.60 5.62 5.70
CA THR A 216 -9.07 5.70 7.06
C THR A 216 -9.21 7.12 7.61
N ALA A 217 -9.36 7.25 8.93
CA ALA A 217 -9.57 8.55 9.57
C ALA A 217 -8.46 9.57 9.24
N GLN A 218 -7.20 9.13 9.27
CA GLN A 218 -6.05 10.00 8.99
C GLN A 218 -6.08 10.49 7.54
N MET A 219 -6.29 9.60 6.56
CA MET A 219 -6.32 10.00 5.15
C MET A 219 -7.50 10.93 4.86
N LEU A 220 -8.67 10.66 5.43
CA LEU A 220 -9.85 11.53 5.30
C LEU A 220 -9.58 12.94 5.84
N PHE A 221 -8.90 13.05 6.99
CA PHE A 221 -8.47 14.33 7.55
C PHE A 221 -7.49 15.04 6.62
N ASP A 222 -6.45 14.35 6.16
CA ASP A 222 -5.42 14.89 5.27
C ASP A 222 -6.03 15.38 3.94
N ARG A 223 -7.01 14.65 3.39
CA ARG A 223 -7.76 15.05 2.18
C ARG A 223 -8.58 16.32 2.43
N MET A 224 -9.25 16.42 3.57
CA MET A 224 -10.02 17.62 3.95
C MET A 224 -9.10 18.83 4.12
N VAL A 225 -7.99 18.69 4.84
CA VAL A 225 -6.99 19.75 5.01
C VAL A 225 -6.42 20.16 3.66
N GLY A 226 -5.98 19.21 2.84
CA GLY A 226 -5.44 19.47 1.51
C GLY A 226 -6.42 20.23 0.62
N PHE A 227 -7.70 19.83 0.63
CA PHE A 227 -8.75 20.51 -0.14
C PHE A 227 -8.93 21.99 0.23
N HIS A 228 -8.89 22.30 1.54
CA HIS A 228 -9.02 23.68 2.03
C HIS A 228 -7.75 24.50 1.75
N VAL A 229 -6.57 23.94 2.06
CA VAL A 229 -5.28 24.62 1.88
C VAL A 229 -5.04 24.97 0.41
N GLN A 230 -5.32 24.05 -0.53
CA GLN A 230 -5.18 24.28 -1.97
C GLN A 230 -6.07 25.42 -2.48
N ARG A 231 -7.20 25.67 -1.81
CA ARG A 231 -8.13 26.76 -2.16
C ARG A 231 -7.88 28.05 -1.38
N GLY A 232 -6.81 28.09 -0.58
CA GLY A 232 -6.50 29.24 0.28
C GLY A 232 -7.53 29.46 1.39
N LEU A 233 -8.26 28.42 1.79
CA LEU A 233 -9.29 28.47 2.83
C LEU A 233 -8.72 28.03 4.18
N ALA A 234 -9.20 28.66 5.26
CA ALA A 234 -8.88 28.21 6.62
C ALA A 234 -9.46 26.82 6.88
N VAL A 235 -8.76 25.96 7.62
CA VAL A 235 -9.31 24.66 8.02
C VAL A 235 -10.27 24.88 9.20
N PRO A 236 -11.56 24.49 9.10
CA PRO A 236 -12.57 24.88 10.09
C PRO A 236 -12.62 23.97 11.32
N ILE A 237 -11.97 22.79 11.27
CA ILE A 237 -12.06 21.76 12.31
C ILE A 237 -10.64 21.29 12.67
N SER A 238 -10.33 21.19 13.96
CA SER A 238 -9.07 20.61 14.43
C SER A 238 -9.01 19.08 14.24
N SER A 239 -7.81 18.49 14.30
CA SER A 239 -7.66 17.04 14.17
C SER A 239 -8.47 16.25 15.21
N SER A 240 -8.49 16.70 16.47
CA SER A 240 -9.24 16.05 17.54
C SER A 240 -10.76 16.13 17.35
N GLU A 241 -11.28 17.31 16.98
CA GLU A 241 -12.70 17.51 16.72
C GLU A 241 -13.16 16.71 15.50
N PHE A 242 -12.29 16.61 14.49
CA PHE A 242 -12.55 15.82 13.30
C PHE A 242 -12.70 14.33 13.64
N LEU A 243 -11.80 13.74 14.43
CA LEU A 243 -11.89 12.32 14.78
C LEU A 243 -13.17 11.99 15.56
N VAL A 244 -13.58 12.87 16.48
CA VAL A 244 -14.84 12.73 17.23
C VAL A 244 -16.04 12.84 16.28
N GLY A 245 -16.11 13.91 15.49
CA GLY A 245 -17.21 14.13 14.55
C GLY A 245 -17.30 13.07 13.46
N LEU A 246 -16.17 12.50 13.03
CA LEU A 246 -16.12 11.43 12.03
C LEU A 246 -16.78 10.15 12.58
N ALA A 247 -16.48 9.78 13.83
CA ALA A 247 -17.07 8.63 14.50
C ALA A 247 -18.57 8.78 14.79
N GLU A 248 -19.03 10.00 15.02
CA GLU A 248 -20.46 10.29 15.22
C GLU A 248 -21.27 10.26 13.92
N ARG A 249 -20.68 10.72 12.81
CA ARG A 249 -21.40 10.91 11.54
C ARG A 249 -21.29 9.72 10.58
N PHE A 250 -20.21 8.95 10.65
CA PHE A 250 -19.95 7.86 9.71
C PHE A 250 -19.68 6.54 10.45
N PRO A 251 -20.41 5.45 10.14
CA PRO A 251 -20.20 4.16 10.79
C PRO A 251 -18.81 3.57 10.46
N PRO A 252 -18.04 3.14 11.48
CA PRO A 252 -16.74 2.50 11.27
C PRO A 252 -16.87 0.99 10.98
N ARG A 253 -16.04 0.45 10.07
CA ARG A 253 -15.83 -0.99 9.82
C ARG A 253 -14.37 -1.24 9.48
N ASP A 254 -13.74 -2.20 10.15
CA ASP A 254 -12.33 -2.60 9.91
C ASP A 254 -11.38 -1.38 9.79
N ASP A 255 -11.46 -0.45 10.75
CA ASP A 255 -10.69 0.81 10.82
C ASP A 255 -10.90 1.81 9.66
N MET A 256 -11.98 1.63 8.89
CA MET A 256 -12.42 2.50 7.81
C MET A 256 -13.79 3.11 8.10
N TYR A 257 -14.11 4.21 7.43
CA TYR A 257 -15.39 4.92 7.55
C TYR A 257 -16.20 4.84 6.26
N PHE A 258 -17.53 4.80 6.41
CA PHE A 258 -18.46 4.57 5.31
C PHE A 258 -19.66 5.49 5.39
N LEU A 259 -20.28 5.74 4.24
CA LEU A 259 -21.65 6.26 4.22
C LEU A 259 -22.60 5.17 4.70
N HIS A 260 -23.69 5.57 5.37
CA HIS A 260 -24.69 4.63 5.89
C HIS A 260 -25.25 3.70 4.81
N GLU A 261 -25.45 4.21 3.60
CA GLU A 261 -25.91 3.45 2.44
C GLU A 261 -24.91 2.40 1.91
N GLN A 262 -23.61 2.57 2.20
CA GLN A 262 -22.54 1.68 1.74
C GLN A 262 -22.34 0.46 2.66
N ILE A 263 -22.83 0.52 3.90
CA ILE A 263 -22.65 -0.53 4.91
C ILE A 263 -23.21 -1.89 4.46
N PRO A 264 -24.45 -2.01 3.96
CA PRO A 264 -24.99 -3.30 3.53
C PRO A 264 -24.19 -3.93 2.40
N GLU A 265 -23.65 -3.10 1.48
CA GLU A 265 -22.81 -3.59 0.40
C GLU A 265 -21.47 -4.12 0.91
N TYR A 266 -20.81 -3.36 1.78
CA TYR A 266 -19.54 -3.75 2.38
C TYR A 266 -19.66 -5.07 3.16
N ASP A 267 -20.64 -5.16 4.08
CA ASP A 267 -20.83 -6.33 4.93
C ASP A 267 -21.13 -7.58 4.07
N ARG A 268 -21.95 -7.45 3.02
CA ARG A 268 -22.24 -8.56 2.09
C ARG A 268 -20.99 -9.03 1.33
N ARG A 269 -20.16 -8.11 0.82
CA ARG A 269 -18.93 -8.48 0.09
C ARG A 269 -17.87 -9.07 1.02
N ARG A 270 -17.75 -8.53 2.23
CA ARG A 270 -16.87 -9.04 3.29
C ARG A 270 -17.20 -10.49 3.68
N LEU A 271 -18.49 -10.81 3.85
CA LEU A 271 -18.92 -12.19 4.13
C LEU A 271 -18.53 -13.16 3.01
N LYS A 272 -18.77 -12.78 1.74
CA LYS A 272 -18.35 -13.59 0.58
C LYS A 272 -16.84 -13.81 0.51
N ALA A 273 -16.05 -12.77 0.75
CA ALA A 273 -14.60 -12.89 0.76
C ALA A 273 -14.10 -13.80 1.90
N GLN A 274 -14.75 -13.75 3.08
CA GLN A 274 -14.46 -14.68 4.18
C GLN A 274 -14.84 -16.13 3.85
N GLU A 275 -15.97 -16.36 3.15
CA GLU A 275 -16.37 -17.69 2.68
C GLU A 275 -15.41 -18.24 1.61
N VAL A 276 -14.95 -17.41 0.67
CA VAL A 276 -13.95 -17.80 -0.35
C VAL A 276 -12.61 -18.13 0.29
N ALA A 277 -12.19 -17.37 1.29
CA ALA A 277 -11.01 -17.69 2.11
C ALA A 277 -11.20 -18.97 2.97
N GLN A 278 -12.45 -19.39 3.25
CA GLN A 278 -12.73 -20.70 3.83
C GLN A 278 -12.75 -21.81 2.76
N LEU A 279 -13.07 -21.54 1.50
CA LEU A 279 -13.07 -22.55 0.44
C LEU A 279 -11.67 -22.85 -0.13
N SER A 280 -10.69 -21.95 0.07
CA SER A 280 -9.28 -22.17 -0.25
C SER A 280 -8.54 -22.99 0.83
N LEU A 281 -9.21 -24.01 1.40
CA LEU A 281 -8.69 -24.81 2.52
C LEU A 281 -7.76 -25.95 2.10
N PHE A 282 -7.56 -26.18 0.80
CA PHE A 282 -6.51 -27.10 0.35
C PHE A 282 -5.15 -26.48 0.66
N VAL A 283 -4.34 -27.22 1.43
CA VAL A 283 -2.95 -26.84 1.71
C VAL A 283 -2.12 -27.18 0.47
N THR A 284 -1.81 -26.17 -0.33
CA THR A 284 -1.04 -26.29 -1.59
C THR A 284 0.26 -25.49 -1.58
N ASP A 285 0.38 -24.54 -0.67
CA ASP A 285 1.51 -23.61 -0.51
C ASP A 285 1.68 -23.21 0.97
N GLU A 286 2.79 -22.54 1.32
CA GLU A 286 3.02 -22.08 2.71
C GLU A 286 1.89 -21.17 3.23
N ALA A 287 1.36 -20.30 2.37
CA ALA A 287 0.32 -19.34 2.74
C ALA A 287 -1.02 -20.01 3.11
N SER A 288 -1.42 -21.02 2.34
CA SER A 288 -2.60 -21.86 2.61
C SER A 288 -2.38 -22.75 3.82
N ALA A 289 -1.17 -23.28 4.03
CA ALA A 289 -0.81 -24.04 5.23
C ALA A 289 -0.98 -23.20 6.51
N ILE A 290 -0.43 -21.97 6.53
CA ILE A 290 -0.59 -21.03 7.66
C ILE A 290 -2.07 -20.71 7.88
N GLN A 291 -2.83 -20.49 6.80
CA GLN A 291 -4.24 -20.16 6.88
C GLN A 291 -5.09 -21.31 7.44
N TRP A 292 -4.81 -22.55 7.03
CA TRP A 292 -5.44 -23.76 7.55
C TRP A 292 -5.16 -23.92 9.05
N VAL A 293 -3.88 -23.84 9.45
CA VAL A 293 -3.48 -23.94 10.88
C VAL A 293 -4.15 -22.85 11.71
N ARG A 294 -4.26 -21.62 11.19
CA ARG A 294 -4.93 -20.51 11.87
C ARG A 294 -6.41 -20.78 12.11
N GLN A 295 -7.10 -21.43 11.17
CA GLN A 295 -8.52 -21.77 11.34
C GLN A 295 -8.71 -22.87 12.38
N GLU A 296 -7.91 -23.93 12.31
CA GLU A 296 -7.94 -25.02 13.29
C GLU A 296 -7.65 -24.52 14.70
N LEU A 297 -6.61 -23.70 14.89
CA LEU A 297 -6.28 -23.15 16.21
C LEU A 297 -7.33 -22.15 16.72
N ARG A 298 -8.00 -21.39 15.83
CA ARG A 298 -9.13 -20.52 16.21
C ARG A 298 -10.31 -21.30 16.75
N ALA A 299 -10.66 -22.41 16.11
CA ALA A 299 -11.75 -23.28 16.56
C ALA A 299 -11.34 -24.07 17.81
N LYS A 300 -10.12 -24.60 17.82
CA LYS A 300 -9.61 -25.52 18.83
C LYS A 300 -8.11 -25.30 19.09
N PRO A 301 -7.74 -24.53 20.13
CA PRO A 301 -6.36 -24.45 20.60
C PRO A 301 -5.86 -25.85 20.98
N SER A 302 -4.88 -26.36 20.25
CA SER A 302 -4.49 -27.78 20.28
C SER A 302 -2.99 -27.94 20.49
N ARG A 303 -2.58 -29.13 20.92
CA ARG A 303 -1.16 -29.51 21.02
C ARG A 303 -0.63 -29.90 19.65
N PHE A 304 0.70 -29.89 19.49
CA PHE A 304 1.35 -30.32 18.26
C PHE A 304 0.94 -31.75 17.84
N GLU A 305 0.91 -32.68 18.81
CA GLU A 305 0.54 -34.09 18.60
C GLU A 305 -0.88 -34.28 18.07
N ASP A 306 -1.81 -33.38 18.42
CA ASP A 306 -3.20 -33.42 17.96
C ASP A 306 -3.37 -32.84 16.55
N LEU A 307 -2.51 -31.89 16.17
CA LEU A 307 -2.59 -31.14 14.91
C LEU A 307 -1.85 -31.84 13.75
N GLN A 308 -0.77 -32.57 14.05
CA GLN A 308 0.04 -33.23 13.05
C GLN A 308 -0.76 -34.26 12.19
N PRO A 309 -1.59 -35.14 12.77
CA PRO A 309 -2.32 -36.15 11.98
C PRO A 309 -3.48 -35.56 11.15
N THR A 310 -4.00 -34.39 11.52
CA THR A 310 -5.03 -33.69 10.73
C THR A 310 -4.40 -32.89 9.60
N PHE A 311 -3.28 -32.22 9.87
CA PHE A 311 -2.51 -31.50 8.85
C PHE A 311 -2.07 -32.43 7.70
N MET A 312 -1.52 -33.60 8.02
CA MET A 312 -1.09 -34.59 7.02
C MET A 312 -2.24 -35.16 6.18
N ARG A 313 -3.49 -35.13 6.68
CA ARG A 313 -4.67 -35.61 5.95
C ARG A 313 -5.16 -34.62 4.89
N GLU A 314 -4.97 -33.33 5.15
CA GLU A 314 -5.42 -32.23 4.28
C GLU A 314 -4.35 -31.82 3.26
N LEU A 315 -3.11 -32.30 3.45
CA LEU A 315 -2.00 -32.11 2.52
C LEU A 315 -2.20 -33.02 1.30
N THR A 316 -2.70 -32.43 0.20
CA THR A 316 -3.11 -33.17 -1.02
C THR A 316 -2.07 -33.08 -2.13
N ALA A 317 -1.48 -31.90 -2.37
CA ALA A 317 -0.37 -31.69 -3.30
C ALA A 317 0.37 -30.38 -2.95
N TRP A 318 1.65 -30.47 -2.59
CA TRP A 318 2.51 -29.29 -2.42
C TRP A 318 2.95 -28.78 -3.79
N ALA A 319 3.03 -27.46 -3.96
CA ALA A 319 3.46 -26.90 -5.22
C ALA A 319 4.92 -27.24 -5.53
N ASP A 320 5.19 -27.76 -6.74
CA ASP A 320 6.54 -28.17 -7.18
C ASP A 320 7.61 -27.04 -7.18
N TYR A 321 7.17 -25.79 -7.07
CA TYR A 321 8.02 -24.60 -7.04
C TYR A 321 8.26 -24.03 -5.63
N GLU A 322 7.71 -24.65 -4.58
CA GLU A 322 7.89 -24.22 -3.18
C GLU A 322 8.71 -25.24 -2.37
N GLU A 323 9.52 -24.73 -1.45
CA GLU A 323 10.20 -25.58 -0.46
C GLU A 323 9.16 -26.13 0.53
N GLU A 324 9.21 -27.43 0.80
CA GLU A 324 8.36 -28.05 1.82
C GLU A 324 8.76 -27.53 3.21
N ILE A 325 7.81 -26.93 3.93
CA ILE A 325 8.01 -26.43 5.29
C ILE A 325 7.26 -27.35 6.26
N GLU A 326 7.93 -27.74 7.35
CA GLU A 326 7.30 -28.56 8.38
C GLU A 326 6.24 -27.80 9.18
N LEU A 327 5.20 -28.50 9.63
CA LEU A 327 4.18 -27.95 10.53
C LEU A 327 4.80 -27.35 11.81
N SER A 328 5.90 -27.93 12.29
CA SER A 328 6.62 -27.47 13.47
C SER A 328 7.17 -26.06 13.28
N ASP A 329 7.66 -25.75 12.07
CA ASP A 329 8.19 -24.45 11.71
C ASP A 329 7.08 -23.43 11.45
N ILE A 330 6.00 -23.84 10.78
CA ILE A 330 4.81 -23.00 10.59
C ILE A 330 4.27 -22.51 11.95
N LEU A 331 4.17 -23.42 12.93
CA LEU A 331 3.69 -23.11 14.28
C LEU A 331 4.62 -22.14 14.99
N LYS A 332 5.92 -22.41 15.02
CA LYS A 332 6.92 -21.54 15.68
C LYS A 332 6.99 -20.15 15.06
N GLN A 333 6.86 -20.05 13.74
CA GLN A 333 7.01 -18.77 13.03
C GLN A 333 5.77 -17.88 13.10
N ASN A 334 4.57 -18.46 13.21
CA ASN A 334 3.33 -17.70 13.01
C ASN A 334 2.35 -17.72 14.19
N PHE A 335 2.54 -18.60 15.18
CA PHE A 335 1.61 -18.83 16.28
C PHE A 335 2.32 -18.82 17.64
N LEU A 336 1.54 -18.74 18.73
CA LEU A 336 2.07 -18.71 20.09
C LEU A 336 1.72 -20.00 20.83
N CYS A 337 2.69 -20.54 21.56
CA CYS A 337 2.51 -21.67 22.46
C CYS A 337 2.38 -21.16 23.90
N TYR A 338 1.41 -21.67 24.66
CA TYR A 338 1.31 -21.37 26.08
C TYR A 338 2.22 -22.29 26.91
N CYS A 339 3.31 -21.72 27.43
CA CYS A 339 4.33 -22.43 28.21
C CYS A 339 4.09 -22.42 29.72
N GLY A 340 2.93 -21.93 30.20
CA GLY A 340 2.62 -21.81 31.62
C GLY A 340 2.99 -20.46 32.25
N ASP A 341 3.58 -19.54 31.48
CA ASP A 341 3.97 -18.22 31.94
C ASP A 341 2.81 -17.20 31.84
N GLY A 342 2.34 -16.74 33.00
CA GLY A 342 1.29 -15.73 33.14
C GLY A 342 -0.14 -16.26 32.94
N GLU A 343 -1.10 -15.34 32.87
CA GLU A 343 -2.52 -15.69 32.76
C GLU A 343 -2.85 -16.46 31.47
N VAL A 344 -3.71 -17.47 31.57
CA VAL A 344 -4.15 -18.27 30.42
C VAL A 344 -4.80 -17.39 29.35
N PRO A 345 -4.38 -17.48 28.07
CA PRO A 345 -4.98 -16.73 26.97
C PRO A 345 -6.50 -16.92 26.88
N SER A 346 -7.23 -15.83 26.62
CA SER A 346 -8.69 -15.83 26.53
C SER A 346 -9.23 -16.86 25.52
N GLN A 347 -8.48 -17.11 24.44
CA GLN A 347 -8.82 -18.14 23.45
C GLN A 347 -8.75 -19.56 24.03
N ILE A 348 -7.71 -19.88 24.80
CA ILE A 348 -7.56 -21.18 25.47
C ILE A 348 -8.57 -21.32 26.61
N HIS A 349 -8.76 -20.27 27.41
CA HIS A 349 -9.75 -20.25 28.50
C HIS A 349 -11.18 -20.45 27.99
N GLY A 350 -11.58 -19.73 26.93
CA GLY A 350 -12.89 -19.89 26.29
C GLY A 350 -13.11 -21.30 25.76
N TYR A 351 -12.09 -21.89 25.12
CA TYR A 351 -12.16 -23.26 24.64
C TYR A 351 -12.27 -24.29 25.78
N LEU A 352 -11.45 -24.15 26.82
CA LEU A 352 -11.42 -25.09 27.94
C LEU A 352 -12.70 -25.03 28.78
N SER A 353 -13.19 -23.83 29.09
CA SER A 353 -14.42 -23.63 29.87
C SER A 353 -15.68 -24.13 29.15
N THR A 354 -15.74 -24.03 27.82
CA THR A 354 -16.87 -24.52 27.03
C THR A 354 -16.90 -26.05 26.99
N ASN A 355 -15.75 -26.68 26.74
CA ASN A 355 -15.66 -28.11 26.44
C ASN A 355 -15.41 -29.02 27.65
N PHE A 356 -14.78 -28.50 28.72
CA PHE A 356 -14.46 -29.29 29.92
C PHE A 356 -15.26 -28.77 31.12
N LYS A 357 -16.10 -29.65 31.70
CA LYS A 357 -16.93 -29.31 32.86
C LYS A 357 -16.10 -28.83 34.06
N ASP A 358 -14.91 -29.42 34.22
CA ASP A 358 -13.98 -29.17 35.32
C ASP A 358 -13.28 -27.80 35.19
N CYS A 359 -13.34 -27.16 34.02
CA CYS A 359 -12.71 -25.87 33.74
C CYS A 359 -13.70 -24.70 33.68
N ARG A 360 -14.97 -24.92 34.06
CA ARG A 360 -16.02 -23.89 34.07
C ARG A 360 -15.87 -22.98 35.28
N ASN A 361 -16.05 -21.67 35.07
CA ASN A 361 -15.95 -20.62 36.10
C ASN A 361 -14.59 -20.55 36.82
N LEU A 362 -13.55 -21.19 36.30
CA LEU A 362 -12.19 -21.03 36.81
C LEU A 362 -11.60 -19.69 36.35
N SER A 363 -10.85 -19.06 37.25
CA SER A 363 -10.05 -17.86 36.93
C SER A 363 -8.94 -18.22 35.91
N LYS A 364 -8.46 -17.23 35.17
CA LYS A 364 -7.37 -17.41 34.18
C LYS A 364 -6.03 -17.81 34.80
N ASP A 365 -5.90 -17.67 36.12
CA ASP A 365 -4.70 -18.01 36.90
C ASP A 365 -4.82 -19.32 37.67
N ASP A 366 -5.92 -20.06 37.48
CA ASP A 366 -6.15 -21.28 38.24
C ASP A 366 -5.13 -22.38 37.85
N PRO A 367 -4.44 -23.02 38.81
CA PRO A 367 -3.44 -24.05 38.52
C PRO A 367 -3.98 -25.23 37.69
N ALA A 368 -5.25 -25.62 37.86
CA ALA A 368 -5.87 -26.70 37.10
C ALA A 368 -6.10 -26.31 35.64
N LEU A 369 -6.43 -25.03 35.40
CA LEU A 369 -6.58 -24.48 34.05
C LEU A 369 -5.22 -24.33 33.37
N ILE A 370 -4.20 -23.82 34.07
CA ILE A 370 -2.82 -23.66 33.56
C ILE A 370 -2.26 -25.03 33.14
N ALA A 371 -2.42 -26.06 33.97
CA ALA A 371 -1.96 -27.42 33.66
C ALA A 371 -2.61 -28.00 32.39
N ARG A 372 -3.88 -27.66 32.11
CA ARG A 372 -4.61 -28.09 30.90
C ARG A 372 -4.33 -27.22 29.68
N ALA A 373 -3.96 -25.97 29.90
CA ALA A 373 -3.58 -25.01 28.87
C ALA A 373 -2.15 -25.23 28.35
N LEU A 374 -1.30 -25.90 29.13
CA LEU A 374 0.10 -26.16 28.80
C LEU A 374 0.27 -26.82 27.42
N GLU A 375 1.25 -26.31 26.66
CA GLU A 375 1.66 -26.76 25.32
C GLU A 375 0.58 -26.61 24.22
N ARG A 376 -0.49 -25.85 24.49
CA ARG A 376 -1.48 -25.53 23.47
C ARG A 376 -1.03 -24.33 22.64
N TRP A 377 -1.10 -24.50 21.33
CA TRP A 377 -0.91 -23.42 20.38
C TRP A 377 -2.21 -22.63 20.23
N TYR A 378 -2.08 -21.31 20.06
CA TYR A 378 -3.20 -20.41 19.87
C TYR A 378 -2.83 -19.28 18.90
N VAL A 379 -3.85 -18.55 18.43
CA VAL A 379 -3.66 -17.46 17.48
C VAL A 379 -3.45 -16.17 18.26
N PRO A 380 -2.37 -15.41 18.00
CA PRO A 380 -2.13 -14.15 18.71
C PRO A 380 -3.32 -13.20 18.58
N ASP A 381 -3.77 -12.62 19.69
CA ASP A 381 -4.83 -11.61 19.67
C ASP A 381 -4.23 -10.21 19.46
N PRO A 382 -4.58 -9.48 18.37
CA PRO A 382 -4.08 -8.13 18.12
C PRO A 382 -4.47 -7.11 19.20
N ARG A 383 -5.44 -7.42 20.06
CA ARG A 383 -5.91 -6.54 21.14
C ARG A 383 -5.16 -6.76 22.45
N ARG A 384 -4.33 -7.80 22.56
CA ARG A 384 -3.56 -8.12 23.77
C ARG A 384 -2.11 -7.71 23.58
N GLU A 385 -1.67 -6.72 24.36
CA GLU A 385 -0.31 -6.19 24.30
C GLU A 385 0.77 -7.28 24.49
N ALA A 386 0.56 -8.23 25.41
CA ALA A 386 1.47 -9.36 25.60
C ALA A 386 1.59 -10.29 24.38
N ASP A 387 0.53 -10.46 23.59
CA ASP A 387 0.59 -11.25 22.35
C ASP A 387 1.28 -10.45 21.24
N LEU A 388 1.02 -9.13 21.15
CA LEU A 388 1.71 -8.24 20.22
C LEU A 388 3.22 -8.19 20.47
N GLU A 389 3.66 -8.13 21.73
CA GLU A 389 5.07 -8.18 22.08
C GLU A 389 5.71 -9.51 21.68
N ARG A 390 5.02 -10.64 21.92
CA ARG A 390 5.50 -11.96 21.52
C ARG A 390 5.57 -12.11 20.00
N VAL A 391 4.56 -11.61 19.25
CA VAL A 391 4.58 -11.60 17.78
C VAL A 391 5.70 -10.71 17.26
N ARG A 392 5.90 -9.52 17.86
CA ARG A 392 7.01 -8.63 17.52
C ARG A 392 8.34 -9.33 17.77
N HIS A 393 8.50 -10.04 18.89
CA HIS A 393 9.69 -10.82 19.18
C HIS A 393 9.94 -11.92 18.14
N LEU A 394 8.91 -12.67 17.75
CA LEU A 394 9.03 -13.70 16.70
C LEU A 394 9.46 -13.11 15.35
N ALA A 395 8.89 -11.97 14.95
CA ALA A 395 9.29 -11.28 13.71
C ALA A 395 10.76 -10.82 13.75
N LEU A 396 11.20 -10.27 14.88
CA LEU A 396 12.59 -9.86 15.09
C LEU A 396 13.56 -11.05 15.05
N MET A 397 13.16 -12.20 15.61
CA MET A 397 13.96 -13.43 15.57
C MET A 397 14.05 -14.01 14.16
N LYS A 398 12.98 -13.94 13.37
CA LYS A 398 13.00 -14.36 11.96
C LYS A 398 13.99 -13.52 11.14
N GLU A 399 13.95 -12.19 11.27
CA GLU A 399 14.93 -11.29 10.64
C GLU A 399 16.38 -11.63 11.09
N PHE A 400 16.58 -11.95 12.36
CA PHE A 400 17.89 -12.35 12.88
C PHE A 400 18.38 -13.68 12.30
N GLU A 401 17.51 -14.67 12.15
CA GLU A 401 17.86 -15.96 11.52
C GLU A 401 18.20 -15.82 10.04
N GLU A 402 17.51 -14.94 9.31
CA GLU A 402 17.86 -14.57 7.93
C GLU A 402 19.26 -13.91 7.89
N HIS A 403 19.56 -13.03 8.84
CA HIS A 403 20.89 -12.44 8.95
C HIS A 403 21.98 -13.48 9.27
N ARG A 404 21.67 -14.46 10.14
CA ARG A 404 22.57 -15.57 10.48
C ARG A 404 22.86 -16.48 9.28
N THR A 405 21.83 -16.86 8.53
CA THR A 405 21.92 -17.81 7.40
C THR A 405 22.46 -17.19 6.11
N SER A 406 22.24 -15.88 5.91
CA SER A 406 22.78 -15.15 4.76
C SER A 406 24.31 -15.25 4.70
N LYS A 407 24.89 -15.16 3.49
CA LYS A 407 26.35 -15.14 3.30
C LYS A 407 26.81 -13.72 2.92
N GLY A 408 27.81 -13.18 3.64
CA GLY A 408 28.44 -11.89 3.34
C GLY A 408 28.11 -10.75 4.32
N LYS A 409 28.60 -9.54 4.01
CA LYS A 409 28.41 -8.34 4.86
C LYS A 409 26.97 -7.82 4.76
N LEU A 410 26.36 -7.51 5.91
CA LEU A 410 25.00 -7.01 6.01
C LEU A 410 25.00 -5.48 5.82
N LYS A 411 24.37 -4.98 4.74
CA LYS A 411 24.38 -3.54 4.39
C LYS A 411 23.30 -2.72 5.09
N LEU A 412 22.14 -3.33 5.34
CA LEU A 412 20.97 -2.73 5.98
C LEU A 412 20.50 -3.73 7.03
N VAL A 413 20.47 -3.32 8.29
CA VAL A 413 20.08 -4.17 9.42
C VAL A 413 19.23 -3.34 10.37
N ARG A 414 18.15 -3.93 10.86
CA ARG A 414 17.34 -3.35 11.93
C ARG A 414 18.05 -3.63 13.26
N THR A 415 18.42 -2.59 14.00
CA THR A 415 19.14 -2.74 15.29
C THR A 415 18.33 -3.51 16.32
N GLU A 416 16.99 -3.37 16.31
CA GLU A 416 16.10 -4.13 17.21
C GLU A 416 16.18 -5.64 17.01
N SER A 417 16.33 -6.14 15.77
CA SER A 417 16.40 -7.58 15.50
C SER A 417 17.72 -8.17 15.96
N LEU A 418 18.83 -7.44 15.79
CA LEU A 418 20.13 -7.80 16.37
C LEU A 418 20.07 -7.85 17.90
N ARG A 419 19.43 -6.88 18.56
CA ARG A 419 19.33 -6.85 20.04
C ARG A 419 18.55 -8.06 20.56
N ALA A 420 17.42 -8.38 19.92
CA ALA A 420 16.62 -9.55 20.28
C ALA A 420 17.41 -10.85 20.09
N GLY A 421 18.05 -11.02 18.93
CA GLY A 421 18.88 -12.19 18.62
C GLY A 421 20.09 -12.35 19.55
N PHE A 422 20.82 -11.26 19.84
CA PHE A 422 21.97 -11.29 20.73
C PHE A 422 21.57 -11.61 22.17
N LYS A 423 20.44 -11.08 22.65
CA LYS A 423 19.88 -11.40 23.95
C LYS A 423 19.54 -12.89 24.06
N GLU A 424 18.91 -13.47 23.04
CA GLU A 424 18.56 -14.90 23.02
C GLU A 424 19.82 -15.78 22.95
N CYS A 425 20.78 -15.46 22.08
CA CYS A 425 22.07 -16.15 22.01
C CYS A 425 22.83 -16.07 23.34
N TRP A 426 22.78 -14.92 24.03
CA TRP A 426 23.39 -14.74 25.33
C TRP A 426 22.76 -15.63 26.41
N GLN A 427 21.43 -15.72 26.44
CA GLN A 427 20.71 -16.62 27.36
C GLN A 427 21.03 -18.10 27.10
N ARG A 428 21.25 -18.47 25.84
CA ARG A 428 21.63 -19.83 25.42
C ARG A 428 23.13 -20.10 25.47
N GLN A 429 23.95 -19.16 25.94
CA GLN A 429 25.41 -19.23 25.99
C GLN A 429 26.08 -19.46 24.61
N ASP A 430 25.41 -19.08 23.52
CA ASP A 430 25.95 -19.16 22.16
C ASP A 430 26.70 -17.86 21.78
N TYR A 431 27.83 -17.65 22.45
CA TYR A 431 28.66 -16.45 22.27
C TYR A 431 29.33 -16.39 20.88
N LYS A 432 29.59 -17.55 20.27
CA LYS A 432 30.23 -17.64 18.94
C LYS A 432 29.34 -17.04 17.86
N THR A 433 28.04 -17.32 17.89
CA THR A 433 27.08 -16.75 16.93
C THR A 433 27.01 -15.22 17.04
N ILE A 434 27.09 -14.67 18.26
CA ILE A 434 27.10 -13.20 18.48
C ILE A 434 28.30 -12.56 17.77
N VAL A 435 29.51 -13.09 17.96
CA VAL A 435 30.73 -12.54 17.35
C VAL A 435 30.67 -12.64 15.83
N VAL A 436 30.29 -13.80 15.28
CA VAL A 436 30.22 -14.02 13.82
C VAL A 436 29.21 -13.08 13.15
N VAL A 437 28.05 -12.86 13.77
CA VAL A 437 27.04 -11.95 13.21
C VAL A 437 27.49 -10.50 13.37
N ALA A 438 28.09 -10.13 14.50
CA ALA A 438 28.62 -8.80 14.74
C ALA A 438 29.69 -8.37 13.73
N GLU A 439 30.67 -9.23 13.43
CA GLU A 439 31.74 -8.95 12.44
C GLU A 439 31.21 -8.71 11.02
N ARG A 440 30.00 -9.20 10.72
CA ARG A 440 29.34 -9.06 9.42
C ARG A 440 28.51 -7.79 9.31
N VAL A 441 28.19 -7.16 10.43
CA VAL A 441 27.48 -5.87 10.51
C VAL A 441 28.51 -4.74 10.43
N LYS A 442 28.10 -3.54 9.98
CA LYS A 442 28.99 -2.38 10.01
C LYS A 442 29.34 -2.02 11.45
N GLU A 443 30.62 -1.84 11.73
CA GLU A 443 31.14 -1.53 13.06
C GLU A 443 30.49 -0.29 13.70
N SER A 444 30.16 0.73 12.89
CA SER A 444 29.46 1.94 13.36
C SER A 444 28.11 1.61 14.01
N ILE A 445 27.38 0.61 13.52
CA ILE A 445 26.05 0.23 14.04
C ILE A 445 26.18 -0.42 15.43
N ILE A 446 27.26 -1.18 15.66
CA ILE A 446 27.52 -1.83 16.95
C ILE A 446 28.00 -0.81 17.97
N GLN A 447 28.87 0.12 17.56
CA GLN A 447 29.41 1.17 18.45
C GLN A 447 28.37 2.22 18.85
N GLU A 448 27.41 2.55 17.96
CA GLU A 448 26.32 3.49 18.27
C GLU A 448 25.28 2.92 19.25
N ASP A 449 25.20 1.59 19.38
CA ASP A 449 24.19 0.89 20.15
C ASP A 449 24.79 0.25 21.42
N THR A 450 24.53 0.89 22.57
CA THR A 450 25.12 0.47 23.86
C THR A 450 24.80 -0.97 24.26
N ALA A 451 23.63 -1.51 23.87
CA ALA A 451 23.25 -2.87 24.20
C ALA A 451 23.97 -3.89 23.30
N LEU A 452 24.09 -3.60 22.00
CA LEU A 452 24.82 -4.45 21.06
C LEU A 452 26.32 -4.45 21.37
N LEU A 453 26.89 -3.29 21.68
CA LEU A 453 28.29 -3.16 22.11
C LEU A 453 28.57 -4.00 23.35
N MET A 454 27.69 -3.91 24.36
CA MET A 454 27.81 -4.71 25.58
C MET A 454 27.80 -6.23 25.30
N TYR A 455 26.86 -6.72 24.48
CA TYR A 455 26.81 -8.14 24.13
C TYR A 455 28.03 -8.57 23.31
N TYR A 456 28.48 -7.74 22.38
CA TYR A 456 29.65 -8.02 21.54
C TYR A 456 30.95 -8.06 22.34
N ASP A 457 31.21 -7.06 23.19
CA ASP A 457 32.43 -6.98 23.99
C ASP A 457 32.51 -8.16 24.98
N ASN A 458 31.40 -8.44 25.67
CA ASN A 458 31.34 -9.55 26.60
C ASN A 458 31.43 -10.91 25.89
N ALA A 459 30.80 -11.08 24.73
CA ALA A 459 30.90 -12.32 23.96
C ALA A 459 32.32 -12.51 23.38
N SER A 460 32.98 -11.43 22.94
CA SER A 460 34.36 -11.46 22.43
C SER A 460 35.36 -11.82 23.54
N MET A 461 35.15 -11.34 24.77
CA MET A 461 35.96 -11.74 25.92
C MET A 461 35.74 -13.21 26.34
N LEU A 462 34.55 -13.76 26.12
CA LEU A 462 34.23 -15.16 26.49
C LEU A 462 34.56 -16.18 25.38
N VAL A 463 34.64 -15.74 24.13
CA VAL A 463 35.08 -16.55 22.98
C VAL A 463 36.59 -16.45 22.76
N GLY A 464 37.21 -15.37 23.27
CA GLY A 464 38.65 -15.17 23.30
C GLY A 464 39.32 -15.94 24.43
N ASP A 465 39.42 -17.26 24.27
CA ASP A 465 40.50 -18.16 24.70
C ASP A 465 40.43 -19.48 23.90
#